data_AF-A0A949Y219-F1
#
_entry.id   AF-A0A949Y219-F1
#
_cell.length_a   1.000
_cell.length_b   1.000
_cell.length_c   1.000
_cell.angle_alpha   90.00
_cell.angle_beta   90.00
_cell.angle_gamma   90.00
#
_symmetry.space_group_name_H-M   'P 1'
#
loop_
_entity.id
_entity.type
_entity.pdbx_description
1 polymer ?
#
loop_
_entity_poly.entity_id
_entity_poly.type
_entity_poly.pdbx_seq_one_letter_code
_entity_poly.pdbx_strand_id
1 'polypeptide(L)'
;MKRFAISAIFGFALATAGCSSSSTSTPPITFQNIYVGDRTNNSISIFASHANGNVAPMSSISGAATLLNEPYYIFVDSSGNTWASNYTGGVAGSITKYTAGSSGNTAPATTISGASTLLVGPCGIYVDAAGKIYNA
;
A
#
# COMPACT_ATOMS: atom_id res chain seq x y z
N MET A 1 -19.80 -37.51 72.38
CA MET A 1 -19.51 -38.77 71.67
C MET A 1 -18.67 -38.44 70.45
N LYS A 2 -17.57 -39.17 70.26
CA LYS A 2 -16.46 -38.90 69.34
C LYS A 2 -16.84 -39.24 67.89
N ARG A 3 -16.41 -38.43 66.92
CA ARG A 3 -15.98 -38.90 65.59
C ARG A 3 -14.80 -38.03 65.12
N PHE A 4 -13.65 -38.68 64.94
CA PHE A 4 -12.42 -38.16 64.35
C PHE A 4 -12.38 -38.54 62.86
N ALA A 5 -11.84 -37.66 62.02
CA ALA A 5 -10.96 -37.92 60.85
C ALA A 5 -10.93 -36.66 59.96
N ILE A 6 -9.91 -36.25 59.19
CA ILE A 6 -8.50 -36.60 58.89
C ILE A 6 -8.00 -35.44 57.97
N SER A 7 -6.72 -35.05 58.05
CA SER A 7 -5.80 -34.41 57.05
C SER A 7 -6.31 -33.36 56.04
N ALA A 8 -5.52 -32.44 55.48
CA ALA A 8 -4.21 -31.81 55.68
C ALA A 8 -4.13 -30.75 54.55
N ILE A 9 -3.15 -29.83 54.63
CA ILE A 9 -2.42 -29.15 53.54
C ILE A 9 -2.40 -27.62 53.68
N PHE A 10 -1.19 -27.15 54.02
CA PHE A 10 -0.61 -25.84 53.76
C PHE A 10 -0.58 -25.55 52.26
N GLY A 11 -0.90 -24.33 51.81
CA GLY A 11 -0.57 -23.99 50.41
C GLY A 11 -1.09 -22.67 49.89
N PHE A 12 -0.32 -21.62 50.16
CA PHE A 12 0.10 -20.60 49.18
C PHE A 12 -0.96 -20.08 48.20
N ALA A 13 -1.38 -18.83 48.42
CA ALA A 13 -2.05 -18.02 47.41
C ALA A 13 -1.16 -17.92 46.17
N LEU A 14 -1.51 -18.65 45.11
CA LEU A 14 -0.92 -18.45 43.79
C LEU A 14 -1.78 -17.43 43.05
N ALA A 15 -1.45 -16.15 43.22
CA ALA A 15 -1.84 -15.14 42.25
C ALA A 15 -1.19 -15.53 40.92
N THR A 16 -1.95 -16.09 39.99
CA THR A 16 -1.51 -16.17 38.60
C THR A 16 -1.46 -14.73 38.09
N ALA A 17 -0.26 -14.17 38.05
CA ALA A 17 0.00 -12.94 37.33
C ALA A 17 -0.54 -13.12 35.92
N GLY A 18 -1.62 -12.41 35.59
CA GLY A 18 -2.00 -12.19 34.22
C GLY A 18 -0.82 -11.52 33.55
N CYS A 19 -0.13 -12.25 32.66
CA CYS A 19 0.78 -11.63 31.72
C CYS A 19 -0.08 -10.85 30.74
N SER A 20 -0.50 -9.65 31.13
CA SER A 20 -0.91 -8.64 30.19
C SER A 20 0.33 -8.33 29.37
N SER A 21 0.42 -8.92 28.19
CA SER A 21 1.34 -8.45 27.17
C SER A 21 0.93 -7.02 26.85
N SER A 22 1.48 -6.07 27.60
CA SER A 22 1.45 -4.65 27.29
C SER A 22 2.19 -4.51 25.98
N SER A 23 1.45 -4.65 24.89
CA SER A 23 1.86 -4.17 23.59
C SER A 23 1.84 -2.66 23.74
N THR A 24 2.96 -2.11 24.20
CA THR A 24 3.29 -0.72 23.93
C THR A 24 3.29 -0.62 22.42
N SER A 25 2.16 -0.16 21.87
CA SER A 25 2.04 0.17 20.47
C SER A 25 2.98 1.35 20.25
N THR A 26 4.25 1.05 19.93
CA THR A 26 5.01 1.94 19.07
C THR A 26 4.06 2.29 17.92
N PRO A 27 3.76 3.58 17.69
CA PRO A 27 3.04 3.98 16.49
C PRO A 27 3.68 3.22 15.33
N PRO A 28 2.89 2.55 14.47
CA PRO A 28 3.46 1.88 13.32
C PRO A 28 4.40 2.87 12.65
N ILE A 29 5.70 2.57 12.61
CA ILE A 29 6.59 3.30 11.73
C ILE A 29 6.07 2.93 10.35
N THR A 30 5.21 3.77 9.78
CA THR A 30 4.69 3.55 8.43
C THR A 30 5.83 3.87 7.51
N PHE A 31 6.67 2.88 7.26
CA PHE A 31 7.62 3.03 6.19
C PHE A 31 6.84 3.12 4.88
N GLN A 32 7.12 4.17 4.11
CA GLN A 32 6.53 4.32 2.79
C GLN A 32 7.14 3.25 1.88
N ASN A 33 6.29 2.41 1.30
CA ASN A 33 6.71 1.38 0.34
C ASN A 33 7.38 2.02 -0.88
N ILE A 34 8.18 1.23 -1.61
CA ILE A 34 8.78 1.64 -2.88
C ILE A 34 7.84 1.20 -4.00
N TYR A 35 7.43 2.14 -4.85
CA TYR A 35 6.54 1.88 -5.99
C TYR A 35 7.33 2.07 -7.28
N VAL A 36 7.30 1.07 -8.15
CA VAL A 36 8.06 1.06 -9.41
C VAL A 36 7.10 0.80 -10.56
N GLY A 37 6.98 1.76 -11.47
CA GLY A 37 6.29 1.57 -12.73
C GLY A 37 7.16 0.77 -13.70
N ASP A 38 6.67 -0.37 -14.16
CA ASP A 38 7.27 -1.10 -15.27
C ASP A 38 6.49 -0.78 -16.54
N ARG A 39 7.08 0.10 -17.35
CA ARG A 39 6.49 0.60 -18.59
C ARG A 39 6.21 -0.52 -19.59
N THR A 40 7.08 -1.53 -19.68
CA THR A 40 6.97 -2.58 -20.70
C THR A 40 5.94 -3.63 -20.29
N ASN A 41 5.88 -3.95 -19.00
CA ASN A 41 4.93 -4.93 -18.47
C ASN A 41 3.57 -4.33 -18.07
N ASN A 42 3.36 -3.01 -18.25
CA ASN A 42 2.14 -2.31 -17.86
C ASN A 42 1.73 -2.61 -16.42
N SER A 43 2.69 -2.46 -15.49
CA SER A 43 2.47 -2.81 -14.10
C SER A 43 3.12 -1.81 -13.15
N ILE A 44 2.68 -1.85 -11.89
CA ILE A 44 3.32 -1.16 -10.78
C ILE A 44 3.70 -2.23 -9.76
N SER A 45 5.00 -2.38 -9.49
CA SER A 45 5.52 -3.25 -8.45
C SER A 45 5.68 -2.50 -7.13
N ILE A 46 5.31 -3.13 -6.02
CA ILE A 46 5.33 -2.54 -4.68
C ILE A 46 6.29 -3.35 -3.81
N PHE A 47 7.37 -2.73 -3.35
CA PHE A 47 8.38 -3.34 -2.50
C PHE A 47 8.34 -2.76 -1.09
N ALA A 48 8.83 -3.54 -0.12
CA ALA A 48 9.07 -3.03 1.22
C ALA A 48 10.03 -1.83 1.15
N SER A 49 9.86 -0.86 2.03
CA SER A 49 10.76 0.30 2.15
C SER A 49 12.23 -0.06 2.37
N HIS A 50 12.48 -1.20 3.01
CA HIS A 50 13.80 -1.75 3.30
C HIS A 50 14.21 -2.85 2.31
N ALA A 51 13.50 -2.99 1.18
CA ALA A 51 13.85 -3.98 0.17
C ALA A 51 15.26 -3.72 -0.36
N ASN A 52 16.08 -4.76 -0.43
CA ASN A 52 17.45 -4.68 -0.89
C ASN A 52 17.86 -5.99 -1.58
N GLY A 53 18.57 -5.89 -2.70
CA GLY A 53 19.01 -7.04 -3.48
C GLY A 53 17.91 -7.67 -4.34
N ASN A 54 18.09 -8.95 -4.69
CA ASN A 54 17.16 -9.70 -5.52
C ASN A 54 15.98 -10.22 -4.68
N VAL A 55 14.97 -9.36 -4.47
CA VAL A 55 13.77 -9.68 -3.72
C VAL A 55 12.53 -9.51 -4.58
N ALA A 56 11.52 -10.35 -4.38
CA ALA A 56 10.24 -10.22 -5.06
C ALA A 56 9.46 -8.99 -4.53
N PRO A 57 8.60 -8.36 -5.36
CA PRO A 57 7.63 -7.38 -4.87
C PRO A 57 6.72 -8.00 -3.80
N MET A 58 6.31 -7.22 -2.80
CA MET A 58 5.28 -7.63 -1.83
C MET A 58 3.92 -7.75 -2.51
N SER A 59 3.66 -6.90 -3.48
CA SER A 59 2.47 -6.92 -4.33
C SER A 59 2.74 -6.19 -5.64
N SER A 60 1.82 -6.32 -6.59
CA SER A 60 1.83 -5.56 -7.83
C SER A 60 0.41 -5.13 -8.20
N ILE A 61 0.28 -4.07 -8.97
CA ILE A 61 -0.94 -3.69 -9.69
C ILE A 61 -0.66 -3.98 -11.16
N SER A 62 -1.38 -4.95 -11.72
CA SER A 62 -1.13 -5.42 -13.09
C SER A 62 -2.34 -6.15 -13.67
N GLY A 63 -2.50 -6.07 -14.99
CA GLY A 63 -3.57 -6.76 -15.71
C GLY A 63 -4.50 -5.78 -16.43
N ALA A 64 -5.36 -6.32 -17.30
CA ALA A 64 -6.15 -5.53 -18.23
C ALA A 64 -7.14 -4.55 -17.55
N ALA A 65 -7.69 -4.91 -16.38
CA ALA A 65 -8.64 -4.05 -15.67
C ALA A 65 -7.97 -2.82 -15.07
N THR A 66 -6.64 -2.86 -14.86
CA THR A 66 -5.89 -1.73 -14.28
C THR A 66 -5.86 -0.52 -15.20
N LEU A 67 -6.01 -0.70 -16.51
CA LEU A 67 -5.85 0.34 -17.52
C LEU A 67 -4.44 0.97 -17.55
N LEU A 68 -3.45 0.34 -16.92
CA LEU A 68 -2.05 0.75 -17.06
C LEU A 68 -1.62 0.55 -18.51
N ASN A 69 -1.04 1.60 -19.09
CA ASN A 69 -0.56 1.57 -20.47
C ASN A 69 0.67 2.46 -20.60
N GLU A 70 1.84 1.83 -20.61
CA GLU A 70 3.13 2.48 -20.48
C GLU A 70 3.19 3.44 -19.29
N PRO A 71 3.03 2.94 -18.04
CA PRO A 71 3.18 3.79 -16.86
C PRO A 71 4.58 4.38 -16.81
N TYR A 72 4.69 5.70 -16.92
CA TYR A 72 5.95 6.41 -17.05
C TYR A 72 6.37 7.05 -15.72
N TYR A 73 5.42 7.68 -15.03
CA TYR A 73 5.65 8.27 -13.72
C TYR A 73 4.65 7.74 -12.70
N ILE A 74 5.14 7.38 -11.52
CA ILE A 74 4.32 6.93 -10.39
C ILE A 74 4.48 7.91 -9.24
N PHE A 75 3.36 8.34 -8.68
CA PHE A 75 3.29 9.18 -7.49
C PHE A 75 2.40 8.52 -6.44
N VAL A 76 2.74 8.66 -5.16
CA VAL A 76 1.90 8.21 -4.06
C VAL A 76 1.53 9.42 -3.22
N ASP A 77 0.24 9.70 -3.08
CA ASP A 77 -0.25 10.84 -2.29
C ASP A 77 -0.18 10.55 -0.77
N SER A 78 -0.42 11.59 0.04
CA SER A 78 -0.40 11.49 1.50
C SER A 78 -1.45 10.55 2.08
N SER A 79 -2.49 10.22 1.30
CA SER A 79 -3.50 9.22 1.67
C SER A 79 -3.11 7.80 1.24
N GLY A 80 -1.94 7.63 0.62
CA GLY A 80 -1.41 6.36 0.14
C GLY A 80 -1.98 5.91 -1.21
N ASN A 81 -2.73 6.76 -1.92
CA ASN A 81 -3.23 6.39 -3.25
C ASN A 81 -2.09 6.48 -4.26
N THR A 82 -2.05 5.50 -5.16
CA THR A 82 -1.04 5.44 -6.23
C THR A 82 -1.62 6.08 -7.49
N TRP A 83 -0.89 7.03 -8.06
CA TRP A 83 -1.20 7.70 -9.31
C TRP A 83 -0.17 7.32 -10.36
N ALA A 84 -0.62 7.01 -11.58
CA ALA A 84 0.23 6.68 -12.70
C ALA A 84 -0.07 7.58 -13.90
N SER A 85 0.97 8.12 -14.52
CA SER A 85 0.88 8.71 -15.86
C SER A 85 1.11 7.64 -16.91
N ASN A 86 0.13 7.45 -17.80
CA ASN A 86 0.17 6.48 -18.88
C ASN A 86 0.58 7.22 -20.17
N TYR A 87 1.84 7.05 -20.59
CA TYR A 87 2.51 7.91 -21.57
C TYR A 87 2.10 7.65 -23.02
N THR A 88 1.80 6.39 -23.36
CA THR A 88 1.36 5.97 -24.70
C THR A 88 2.15 6.58 -25.87
N GLY A 89 3.49 6.58 -25.80
CA GLY A 89 4.32 6.92 -26.96
C GLY A 89 4.19 8.34 -27.52
N GLY A 90 3.65 9.32 -26.77
CA GLY A 90 3.43 10.68 -27.28
C GLY A 90 2.14 10.87 -28.07
N VAL A 91 1.19 9.94 -27.96
CA VAL A 91 -0.22 10.16 -28.36
C VAL A 91 -1.08 10.50 -27.14
N ALA A 92 -2.41 10.38 -27.27
CA ALA A 92 -3.34 10.63 -26.17
C ALA A 92 -3.03 9.70 -24.98
N GLY A 93 -2.61 10.31 -23.87
CA GLY A 93 -2.29 9.63 -22.63
C GLY A 93 -3.47 9.59 -21.66
N SER A 94 -3.23 9.04 -20.47
CA SER A 94 -4.18 9.08 -19.36
C SER A 94 -3.47 9.17 -18.02
N ILE A 95 -4.23 9.53 -16.98
CA ILE A 95 -3.79 9.42 -15.59
C ILE A 95 -4.75 8.45 -14.90
N THR A 96 -4.21 7.46 -14.21
CA THR A 96 -4.99 6.52 -13.40
C THR A 96 -4.63 6.64 -11.92
N LYS A 97 -5.64 6.51 -11.06
CA LYS A 97 -5.49 6.48 -9.59
C LYS A 97 -5.97 5.13 -9.06
N TYR A 98 -5.20 4.53 -8.16
CA TYR A 98 -5.56 3.35 -7.39
C TYR A 98 -5.57 3.69 -5.90
N THR A 99 -6.59 3.22 -5.17
CA THR A 99 -6.70 3.49 -3.74
C THR A 99 -5.55 2.87 -2.96
N ALA A 100 -5.27 3.41 -1.77
CA ALA A 100 -4.27 2.83 -0.86
C ALA A 100 -4.50 1.32 -0.67
N GLY A 101 -3.42 0.54 -0.78
CA GLY A 101 -3.46 -0.92 -0.66
C GLY A 101 -3.96 -1.68 -1.90
N SER A 102 -4.20 -1.02 -3.03
CA SER A 102 -4.56 -1.69 -4.28
C SER A 102 -3.49 -2.69 -4.72
N SER A 103 -3.92 -3.86 -5.20
CA SER A 103 -3.07 -4.92 -5.74
C SER A 103 -3.85 -5.79 -6.73
N GLY A 104 -3.13 -6.58 -7.52
CA GLY A 104 -3.66 -7.44 -8.56
C GLY A 104 -4.25 -6.67 -9.76
N ASN A 105 -5.21 -7.31 -10.43
CA ASN A 105 -5.90 -6.77 -11.59
C ASN A 105 -7.11 -5.92 -11.17
N THR A 106 -6.84 -4.81 -10.46
CA THR A 106 -7.88 -3.92 -9.92
C THR A 106 -8.11 -2.72 -10.81
N ALA A 107 -9.38 -2.33 -10.99
CA ALA A 107 -9.73 -1.14 -11.75
C ALA A 107 -9.31 0.15 -11.04
N PRO A 108 -8.92 1.20 -11.77
CA PRO A 108 -8.58 2.47 -11.16
C PRO A 108 -9.82 3.13 -10.55
N ALA A 109 -9.65 3.74 -9.37
CA ALA A 109 -10.68 4.54 -8.72
C ALA A 109 -10.90 5.89 -9.41
N THR A 110 -9.94 6.33 -10.23
CA THR A 110 -10.09 7.54 -11.07
C THR A 110 -9.31 7.35 -12.36
N THR A 111 -9.93 7.75 -13.47
CA THR A 111 -9.29 7.81 -14.79
C THR A 111 -9.51 9.20 -15.37
N ILE A 112 -8.42 9.89 -15.70
CA ILE A 112 -8.44 11.18 -16.39
C ILE A 112 -7.90 10.94 -17.80
N SER A 113 -8.75 11.12 -18.81
CA SER A 113 -8.41 10.85 -20.20
C SER A 113 -9.36 11.59 -21.15
N GLY A 114 -9.06 11.55 -22.45
CA GLY A 114 -9.88 12.14 -23.50
C GLY A 114 -9.39 13.50 -23.98
N ALA A 115 -9.90 13.92 -25.14
CA ALA A 115 -9.37 15.07 -25.89
C ALA A 115 -9.35 16.37 -25.07
N SER A 116 -10.37 16.63 -24.24
CA SER A 116 -10.45 17.85 -23.42
C SER A 116 -9.37 17.97 -22.35
N THR A 117 -8.69 16.87 -22.02
CA THR A 117 -7.58 16.88 -21.05
C THR A 117 -6.28 17.39 -21.65
N LEU A 118 -6.16 17.37 -22.98
CA LEU A 118 -4.96 17.72 -23.73
C LEU A 118 -3.71 16.92 -23.33
N LEU A 119 -3.90 15.76 -22.69
CA LEU A 119 -2.80 14.89 -22.28
C LEU A 119 -2.19 14.22 -23.50
N VAL A 120 -0.97 14.63 -23.84
CA VAL A 120 -0.15 14.02 -24.89
C VAL A 120 1.19 13.66 -24.26
N GLY A 121 1.49 12.37 -24.16
CA GLY A 121 2.75 11.90 -23.56
C GLY A 121 3.04 12.41 -22.14
N PRO A 122 2.15 12.24 -21.14
CA PRO A 122 2.39 12.75 -19.79
C PRO A 122 3.58 12.04 -19.14
N CYS A 123 4.65 12.79 -18.84
CA CYS A 123 5.93 12.26 -18.39
C CYS A 123 6.25 12.51 -16.91
N GLY A 124 5.58 13.47 -16.28
CA GLY A 124 5.65 13.68 -14.83
C GLY A 124 4.35 14.22 -14.30
N ILE A 125 3.85 13.65 -13.20
CA ILE A 125 2.68 14.18 -12.50
C ILE A 125 3.07 14.55 -11.07
N TYR A 126 2.73 15.76 -10.65
CA TYR A 126 2.86 16.17 -9.25
C TYR A 126 1.51 16.66 -8.73
N VAL A 127 1.22 16.31 -7.48
CA VAL A 127 0.01 16.73 -6.80
C VAL A 127 0.41 17.67 -5.67
N ASP A 128 -0.19 18.87 -5.64
CA ASP A 128 0.05 19.80 -4.53
C ASP A 128 -0.69 19.37 -3.25
N ALA A 129 -0.43 20.06 -2.15
CA ALA A 129 -1.07 19.78 -0.86
C ALA A 129 -2.60 19.96 -0.88
N ALA A 130 -3.15 20.64 -1.89
CA ALA A 130 -4.60 20.80 -2.09
C ALA A 130 -5.20 19.70 -2.99
N GLY A 131 -4.39 18.74 -3.47
CA GLY A 131 -4.86 17.64 -4.32
C GLY A 131 -4.93 17.98 -5.81
N LYS A 132 -4.40 19.13 -6.24
CA LYS A 132 -4.40 19.51 -7.66
C LYS A 132 -3.22 18.87 -8.40
N ILE A 133 -3.52 18.30 -9.57
CA ILE A 133 -2.56 17.57 -10.40
C ILE A 133 -1.97 18.52 -11.46
N TYR A 134 -0.67 18.43 -11.65
CA TYR A 134 0.09 19.15 -12.67
C TYR A 134 0.88 18.16 -13.51
N ASN A 135 1.08 18.47 -14.79
CA ASN A 135 1.96 17.73 -15.70
C ASN A 135 3.28 18.50 -15.86
N ALA A 136 4.40 17.79 -15.82
CA ALA A 136 5.75 18.33 -16.07
C ALA A 136 6.18 18.11 -17.53
#